data_AF-A0A4Q2RC45-F1
#
_entry.id   AF-A0A4Q2RC45-F1
#
_cell.length_a   1.000
_cell.length_b   1.000
_cell.length_c   1.000
_cell.angle_alpha   90.00
_cell.angle_beta   90.00
_cell.angle_gamma   90.00
#
_symmetry.space_group_name_H-M   'P 1'
#
loop_
_entity.id
_entity.type
_entity.pdbx_description
1 polymer ?
#
loop_
_entity_poly.entity_id
_entity_poly.type
_entity_poly.pdbx_seq_one_letter_code
_entity_poly.pdbx_strand_id
1 'polypeptide(L)'
;MSRLPALRPCLVLAGAAPWLAGCAGTALTDRDCMTRVMYFESNRSSPDGMLAVGTTVMNRLQSPKYPKSVCEVVGQPHQFAPGALDKPMVPRLAARASAVAERVLAGERHPALGPDALFFHTAGYTFPYNNMHYVLVAGGNAFYEKRSPGEIAALARYTPRPAAPETPRQDGAGFGDGASFGDGAAEPAEAPAPEGDAPEDARPPAGDE
;
A
#
# COMPACT_ATOMS: atom_id res chain seq x y z
N MET A 1 14.09 -77.95 45.55
CA MET A 1 12.85 -77.65 46.28
C MET A 1 12.37 -76.27 45.82
N SER A 2 11.23 -76.22 45.12
CA SER A 2 10.21 -75.15 45.18
C SER A 2 10.63 -73.70 44.80
N ARG A 3 9.98 -72.93 43.92
CA ARG A 3 8.73 -72.98 43.15
C ARG A 3 8.85 -71.98 41.98
N LEU A 4 8.32 -72.32 40.81
CA LEU A 4 8.09 -71.39 39.69
C LEU A 4 6.89 -70.47 40.01
N PRO A 5 6.93 -69.15 39.73
CA PRO A 5 5.74 -68.33 39.68
C PRO A 5 5.12 -68.32 38.27
N ALA A 6 3.79 -68.48 38.27
CA ALA A 6 2.92 -68.61 37.13
C ALA A 6 2.80 -67.32 36.29
N LEU A 7 2.66 -67.52 34.98
CA LEU A 7 2.24 -66.49 34.04
C LEU A 7 0.83 -65.98 34.38
N ARG A 8 0.67 -64.66 34.38
CA ARG A 8 -0.63 -63.99 34.31
C ARG A 8 -0.81 -63.42 32.89
N PRO A 9 -1.90 -63.72 32.19
CA PRO A 9 -2.20 -63.05 30.92
C PRO A 9 -2.66 -61.62 31.23
N CYS A 10 -1.93 -60.64 30.72
CA CYS A 10 -2.41 -59.26 30.67
C CYS A 10 -3.37 -59.17 29.49
N LEU A 11 -4.67 -59.10 29.77
CA LEU A 11 -5.71 -58.91 28.77
C LEU A 11 -5.51 -57.51 28.16
N VAL A 12 -5.01 -57.42 26.94
CA VAL A 12 -4.89 -56.15 26.20
C VAL A 12 -6.28 -55.78 25.70
N LEU A 13 -6.96 -54.88 26.41
CA LEU A 13 -8.13 -54.19 25.86
C LEU A 13 -7.63 -53.21 24.79
N ALA A 14 -7.75 -53.62 23.53
CA ALA A 14 -7.67 -52.73 22.39
C ALA A 14 -8.91 -51.80 22.39
N GLY A 15 -8.83 -50.72 23.15
CA GLY A 15 -9.76 -49.60 23.06
C GLY A 15 -9.29 -48.66 21.96
N ALA A 16 -10.03 -48.61 20.85
CA ALA A 16 -9.81 -47.68 19.75
C ALA A 16 -9.82 -46.23 20.26
N ALA A 17 -8.71 -45.51 20.07
CA ALA A 17 -8.69 -44.07 20.26
C ALA A 17 -9.63 -43.43 19.22
N PRO A 18 -10.67 -42.70 19.64
CA PRO A 18 -11.47 -41.93 18.70
C PRO A 18 -10.56 -40.87 18.11
N TRP A 19 -10.55 -40.83 16.79
CA TRP A 19 -9.80 -39.86 16.01
C TRP A 19 -10.24 -38.48 16.46
N LEU A 20 -9.34 -37.74 17.11
CA LEU A 20 -9.48 -36.30 17.28
C LEU A 20 -9.40 -35.70 15.86
N ALA A 21 -10.55 -35.64 15.19
CA ALA A 21 -10.75 -34.79 14.04
C ALA A 21 -10.65 -33.34 14.53
N GLY A 22 -9.42 -32.84 14.60
CA GLY A 22 -9.17 -31.42 14.83
C GLY A 22 -9.84 -30.63 13.71
N CYS A 23 -10.57 -29.58 14.10
CA CYS A 23 -11.01 -28.55 13.17
C CYS A 23 -9.78 -27.93 12.51
N ALA A 24 -9.37 -28.47 11.36
CA ALA A 24 -8.44 -27.79 10.47
C ALA A 24 -9.17 -26.61 9.86
N GLY A 25 -9.19 -25.47 10.58
CA GLY A 25 -9.40 -24.19 9.92
C GLY A 25 -8.36 -24.12 8.80
N THR A 26 -8.80 -23.90 7.57
CA THR A 26 -7.88 -23.78 6.43
C THR A 26 -6.92 -22.65 6.73
N ALA A 27 -5.64 -22.98 6.95
CA ALA A 27 -4.61 -21.98 7.16
C ALA A 27 -4.60 -21.03 5.94
N LEU A 28 -4.54 -19.72 6.21
CA LEU A 28 -4.48 -18.73 5.14
C LEU A 28 -3.18 -18.88 4.36
N THR A 29 -3.28 -18.82 3.04
CA THR A 29 -2.10 -18.74 2.17
C THR A 29 -1.53 -17.32 2.17
N ASP A 30 -0.28 -17.16 1.74
CA ASP A 30 0.30 -15.82 1.53
C ASP A 30 -0.53 -14.97 0.56
N ARG A 31 -1.14 -15.60 -0.45
CA ARG A 31 -2.09 -14.95 -1.38
C ARG A 31 -3.34 -14.45 -0.66
N ASP A 32 -3.88 -15.22 0.27
CA ASP A 32 -5.04 -14.80 1.07
C ASP A 32 -4.68 -13.63 1.97
N CYS A 33 -3.58 -13.72 2.71
CA CYS A 33 -3.12 -12.65 3.60
C CYS A 33 -2.82 -11.35 2.81
N MET A 34 -2.15 -11.46 1.67
CA MET A 34 -1.85 -10.32 0.79
C MET A 34 -3.12 -9.70 0.19
N THR A 35 -4.06 -10.52 -0.28
CA THR A 35 -5.35 -10.04 -0.81
C THR A 35 -6.12 -9.28 0.26
N ARG A 36 -6.17 -9.83 1.47
CA ARG A 36 -6.92 -9.27 2.59
C ARG A 36 -6.36 -7.94 3.07
N VAL A 37 -5.04 -7.84 3.26
CA VAL A 37 -4.42 -6.57 3.66
C VAL A 37 -4.65 -5.48 2.60
N MET A 38 -4.49 -5.79 1.32
CA MET A 38 -4.80 -4.83 0.26
C MET A 38 -6.28 -4.40 0.28
N TYR A 39 -7.20 -5.33 0.52
CA TYR A 39 -8.64 -5.06 0.57
C TYR A 39 -9.04 -4.09 1.70
N PHE A 40 -8.42 -4.23 2.88
CA PHE A 40 -8.76 -3.44 4.06
C PHE A 40 -7.94 -2.15 4.21
N GLU A 41 -6.70 -2.12 3.71
CA GLU A 41 -5.80 -0.98 3.89
C GLU A 41 -5.83 0.03 2.76
N SER A 42 -6.49 -0.26 1.65
CA SER A 42 -6.49 0.64 0.49
C SER A 42 -7.90 0.92 -0.02
N ASN A 43 -8.06 2.05 -0.72
CA ASN A 43 -9.27 2.27 -1.48
C ASN A 43 -9.45 1.15 -2.53
N ARG A 44 -10.57 0.42 -2.42
CA ARG A 44 -10.91 -0.74 -3.25
C ARG A 44 -11.01 -0.44 -4.75
N SER A 45 -11.13 0.83 -5.14
CA SER A 45 -11.08 1.26 -6.55
C SER A 45 -9.68 1.58 -7.07
N SER A 46 -8.64 1.56 -6.22
CA SER A 46 -7.28 1.99 -6.57
C SER A 46 -6.29 0.81 -6.64
N PRO A 47 -5.99 0.26 -7.83
CA PRO A 47 -4.92 -0.73 -8.00
C PRO A 47 -3.56 -0.21 -7.54
N ASP A 48 -3.32 1.08 -7.73
CA ASP A 48 -2.07 1.76 -7.36
C ASP A 48 -1.85 1.74 -5.84
N GLY A 49 -2.89 2.06 -5.06
CA GLY A 49 -2.86 1.95 -3.60
C GLY A 49 -2.69 0.52 -3.11
N MET A 50 -3.35 -0.45 -3.76
CA MET A 50 -3.16 -1.87 -3.43
C MET A 50 -1.71 -2.29 -3.67
N LEU A 51 -1.12 -1.90 -4.80
CA LEU A 51 0.27 -2.19 -5.12
C LEU A 51 1.23 -1.55 -4.11
N ALA A 52 0.96 -0.32 -3.67
CA ALA A 52 1.74 0.37 -2.64
C ALA A 52 1.66 -0.31 -1.26
N VAL A 53 0.46 -0.74 -0.82
CA VAL A 53 0.28 -1.55 0.40
C VAL A 53 1.03 -2.87 0.30
N GLY A 54 0.86 -3.61 -0.80
CA GLY A 54 1.56 -4.89 -1.01
C GLY A 54 3.08 -4.73 -1.04
N THR A 55 3.57 -3.67 -1.66
CA THR A 55 4.99 -3.32 -1.66
C THR A 55 5.50 -3.09 -0.24
N THR A 56 4.74 -2.36 0.59
CA THR A 56 5.10 -2.14 2.00
C THR A 56 5.18 -3.45 2.78
N VAL A 57 4.24 -4.38 2.57
CA VAL A 57 4.26 -5.72 3.20
C VAL A 57 5.51 -6.49 2.77
N MET A 58 5.87 -6.46 1.49
CA MET A 58 7.07 -7.14 0.99
C MET A 58 8.36 -6.48 1.47
N ASN A 59 8.41 -5.15 1.60
CA ASN A 59 9.54 -4.42 2.19
C ASN A 59 9.73 -4.82 3.66
N ARG A 60 8.62 -4.94 4.42
CA ARG A 60 8.66 -5.46 5.80
C ARG A 60 9.21 -6.88 5.83
N LEU A 61 8.69 -7.79 5.01
CA LEU A 61 9.18 -9.17 4.92
C LEU A 61 10.70 -9.26 4.66
N GLN A 62 11.23 -8.37 3.81
CA GLN A 62 12.67 -8.29 3.52
C GLN A 62 13.47 -7.71 4.69
N SER A 63 12.90 -6.73 5.42
CA SER A 63 13.56 -6.07 6.55
C SER A 63 13.80 -7.03 7.74
N PRO A 64 14.97 -7.01 8.38
CA PRO A 64 15.27 -7.87 9.54
C PRO A 64 14.42 -7.56 10.78
N LYS A 65 13.69 -6.43 10.78
CA LYS A 65 12.85 -5.98 11.90
C LYS A 65 11.48 -6.67 11.97
N TYR A 66 11.13 -7.45 10.95
CA TYR A 66 9.79 -8.02 10.79
C TYR A 66 9.84 -9.54 10.58
N PRO A 67 8.71 -10.22 10.81
CA PRO A 67 8.53 -11.64 10.48
C PRO A 67 8.82 -11.96 9.02
N LYS A 68 9.06 -13.25 8.75
CA LYS A 68 9.56 -13.74 7.46
C LYS A 68 8.53 -14.47 6.61
N SER A 69 7.25 -14.30 6.94
CA SER A 69 6.11 -14.72 6.12
C SER A 69 5.11 -13.58 5.92
N VAL A 70 4.35 -13.61 4.82
CA VAL A 70 3.37 -12.56 4.52
C VAL A 70 2.28 -12.53 5.58
N CYS A 71 1.75 -13.69 5.94
CA CYS A 71 0.70 -13.81 6.95
C CYS A 71 1.15 -13.33 8.33
N GLU A 72 2.38 -13.61 8.77
CA GLU A 72 2.87 -13.11 10.05
C GLU A 72 3.08 -11.58 10.04
N VAL A 73 3.55 -11.01 8.92
CA VAL A 73 3.66 -9.55 8.77
C VAL A 73 2.28 -8.91 8.88
N VAL A 74 1.29 -9.42 8.13
CA VAL A 74 -0.09 -8.91 8.14
C VAL A 74 -0.78 -9.14 9.49
N GLY A 75 -0.47 -10.24 10.15
CA GLY A 75 -1.05 -10.63 11.44
C GLY A 75 -0.45 -9.90 12.64
N GLN A 76 0.55 -9.03 12.46
CA GLN A 76 1.15 -8.30 13.57
C GLN A 76 0.11 -7.39 14.26
N PRO A 77 0.07 -7.39 15.62
CA PRO A 77 -0.91 -6.62 16.36
C PRO A 77 -0.76 -5.13 16.08
N HIS A 78 -1.90 -4.46 15.85
CA HIS A 78 -2.01 -3.01 15.63
C HIS A 78 -1.22 -2.46 14.43
N GLN A 79 -0.78 -3.30 13.49
CA GLN A 79 -0.05 -2.85 12.31
C GLN A 79 -0.96 -2.57 11.11
N PHE A 80 -2.12 -3.22 11.08
CA PHE A 80 -3.14 -3.16 10.03
C PHE A 80 -4.52 -3.12 10.68
N ALA A 81 -5.56 -2.97 9.86
CA ALA A 81 -6.95 -2.90 10.26
C ALA A 81 -7.30 -4.06 11.21
N PRO A 82 -8.01 -3.80 12.33
CA PRO A 82 -8.41 -4.85 13.26
C PRO A 82 -9.16 -5.95 12.53
N GLY A 83 -8.75 -7.20 12.71
CA GLY A 83 -9.33 -8.36 12.02
C GLY A 83 -9.00 -8.42 10.53
N ALA A 84 -7.90 -7.83 10.06
CA ALA A 84 -7.46 -7.94 8.65
C ALA A 84 -7.39 -9.41 8.18
N LEU A 85 -7.06 -10.37 9.05
CA LEU A 85 -7.01 -11.80 8.72
C LEU A 85 -8.33 -12.57 8.91
N ASP A 86 -9.31 -12.00 9.63
CA ASP A 86 -10.55 -12.72 9.98
C ASP A 86 -11.83 -12.12 9.38
N LYS A 87 -11.90 -10.79 9.23
CA LYS A 87 -13.08 -10.08 8.74
C LYS A 87 -13.52 -10.57 7.35
N PRO A 88 -14.83 -10.74 7.09
CA PRO A 88 -15.29 -11.18 5.78
C PRO A 88 -14.97 -10.13 4.70
N MET A 89 -14.58 -10.58 3.52
CA MET A 89 -14.48 -9.74 2.32
C MET A 89 -15.70 -9.97 1.44
N VAL A 90 -16.12 -8.93 0.72
CA VAL A 90 -17.13 -9.09 -0.33
C VAL A 90 -16.43 -9.61 -1.59
N PRO A 91 -16.73 -10.83 -2.11
CA PRO A 91 -15.93 -11.46 -3.15
C PRO A 91 -15.72 -10.59 -4.40
N ARG A 92 -16.79 -9.94 -4.89
CA ARG A 92 -16.71 -9.05 -6.06
C ARG A 92 -15.79 -7.85 -5.84
N LEU A 93 -15.72 -7.33 -4.63
CA LEU A 93 -14.86 -6.18 -4.28
C LEU A 93 -13.42 -6.62 -3.97
N ALA A 94 -13.20 -7.91 -3.68
CA ALA A 94 -11.88 -8.49 -3.43
C ALA A 94 -11.14 -8.93 -4.70
N ALA A 95 -11.86 -9.14 -5.82
CA ALA A 95 -11.26 -9.62 -7.07
C ALA A 95 -10.07 -8.78 -7.53
N ARG A 96 -10.17 -7.44 -7.44
CA ARG A 96 -9.07 -6.53 -7.79
C ARG A 96 -7.88 -6.68 -6.84
N ALA A 97 -8.11 -6.71 -5.53
CA ALA A 97 -7.06 -6.91 -4.55
C ALA A 97 -6.35 -8.26 -4.77
N SER A 98 -7.10 -9.30 -5.13
CA SER A 98 -6.56 -10.62 -5.42
C SER A 98 -5.64 -10.64 -6.65
N ALA A 99 -6.03 -9.97 -7.72
CA ALA A 99 -5.19 -9.84 -8.92
C ALA A 99 -3.91 -9.03 -8.66
N VAL A 100 -3.99 -7.96 -7.86
CA VAL A 100 -2.79 -7.18 -7.47
C VAL A 100 -1.90 -7.97 -6.51
N ALA A 101 -2.48 -8.76 -5.60
CA ALA A 101 -1.74 -9.63 -4.70
C ALA A 101 -0.88 -10.65 -5.46
N GLU A 102 -1.42 -11.28 -6.51
CA GLU A 102 -0.64 -12.19 -7.36
C GLU A 102 0.56 -11.53 -8.00
N ARG A 103 0.38 -10.31 -8.54
CA ARG A 103 1.47 -9.53 -9.14
C ARG A 103 2.56 -9.18 -8.12
N VAL A 104 2.17 -8.77 -6.92
CA VAL A 104 3.12 -8.46 -5.84
C VAL A 104 3.88 -9.71 -5.41
N LEU A 105 3.20 -10.85 -5.25
CA LEU A 105 3.84 -12.11 -4.91
C LEU A 105 4.76 -12.62 -6.03
N ALA A 106 4.46 -12.29 -7.29
CA ALA A 106 5.33 -12.54 -8.45
C ALA A 106 6.54 -11.57 -8.54
N GLY A 107 6.65 -10.61 -7.62
CA GLY A 107 7.81 -9.72 -7.52
C GLY A 107 7.56 -8.27 -7.94
N GLU A 108 6.35 -7.92 -8.38
CA GLU A 108 6.06 -6.54 -8.74
C GLU A 108 6.07 -5.61 -7.52
N ARG A 109 6.68 -4.43 -7.67
CA ARG A 109 6.76 -3.40 -6.63
C ARG A 109 6.32 -2.06 -7.19
N HIS A 110 5.76 -1.23 -6.32
CA HIS A 110 5.43 0.15 -6.66
C HIS A 110 6.73 0.93 -6.93
N PRO A 111 6.89 1.59 -8.09
CA PRO A 111 8.17 2.18 -8.51
C PRO A 111 8.64 3.35 -7.63
N ALA A 112 7.71 4.08 -7.01
CA ALA A 112 8.04 5.19 -6.10
C ALA A 112 8.45 4.74 -4.69
N LEU A 113 8.24 3.46 -4.33
CA LEU A 113 8.53 2.97 -2.97
C LEU A 113 9.87 2.24 -2.94
N GLY A 114 10.86 2.89 -2.34
CA GLY A 114 12.14 2.25 -1.99
C GLY A 114 12.00 1.19 -0.88
N PRO A 115 13.07 0.42 -0.61
CA PRO A 115 13.05 -0.66 0.38
C PRO A 115 12.81 -0.18 1.82
N ASP A 116 13.11 1.10 2.11
CA ASP A 116 12.93 1.71 3.43
C ASP A 116 11.50 2.26 3.66
N ALA A 117 10.65 2.26 2.62
CA ALA A 117 9.25 2.64 2.72
C ALA A 117 8.45 1.51 3.39
N LEU A 118 8.49 1.50 4.72
CA LEU A 118 7.93 0.45 5.59
C LEU A 118 6.62 0.87 6.26
N PHE A 119 6.17 2.11 6.04
CA PHE A 119 5.09 2.71 6.80
C PHE A 119 4.13 3.47 5.90
N PHE A 120 2.87 3.55 6.35
CA PHE A 120 1.87 4.43 5.78
C PHE A 120 0.83 4.80 6.85
N HIS A 121 0.03 5.80 6.54
CA HIS A 121 -1.21 6.12 7.25
C HIS A 121 -2.20 6.75 6.28
N THR A 122 -3.44 6.98 6.74
CA THR A 122 -4.45 7.70 5.98
C THR A 122 -3.91 9.05 5.49
N ALA A 123 -4.07 9.32 4.19
CA ALA A 123 -3.64 10.58 3.59
C ALA A 123 -4.39 11.76 4.24
N GLY A 124 -3.69 12.89 4.39
CA GLY A 124 -4.24 14.10 5.02
C GLY A 124 -4.12 14.14 6.55
N TYR A 125 -3.78 13.03 7.20
CA TYR A 125 -3.45 13.06 8.63
C TYR A 125 -2.05 13.60 8.86
N THR A 126 -1.89 14.35 9.94
CA THR A 126 -0.61 14.94 10.35
C THR A 126 -0.23 14.44 11.74
N PHE A 127 1.07 14.23 11.95
CA PHE A 127 1.63 13.75 13.20
C PHE A 127 2.82 14.65 13.59
N PRO A 128 3.06 14.89 14.88
CA PRO A 128 4.11 15.82 15.35
C PRO A 128 5.53 15.25 15.25
N TYR A 129 5.75 14.21 14.44
CA TYR A 129 7.06 13.58 14.29
C TYR A 129 7.85 14.21 13.14
N ASN A 130 9.13 14.47 13.38
CA ASN A 130 10.04 15.08 12.40
C ASN A 130 10.93 14.05 11.68
N ASN A 131 10.57 12.77 11.74
CA ASN A 131 11.35 11.66 11.19
C ASN A 131 10.62 10.88 10.09
N MET A 132 9.57 11.47 9.51
CA MET A 132 8.73 10.86 8.47
C MET A 132 9.05 11.53 7.13
N HIS A 133 9.68 10.79 6.22
CA HIS A 133 9.91 11.24 4.85
C HIS A 133 8.86 10.60 3.93
N TYR A 134 7.89 11.41 3.51
CA TYR A 134 6.81 10.96 2.62
C TYR A 134 7.30 10.79 1.19
N VAL A 135 6.97 9.64 0.59
CA VAL A 135 7.45 9.25 -0.74
C VAL A 135 6.32 9.11 -1.76
N LEU A 136 5.10 8.83 -1.32
CA LEU A 136 3.96 8.57 -2.19
C LEU A 136 2.64 8.84 -1.46
N VAL A 137 1.66 9.38 -2.17
CA VAL A 137 0.25 9.36 -1.77
C VAL A 137 -0.52 8.54 -2.80
N ALA A 138 -1.13 7.43 -2.38
CA ALA A 138 -1.83 6.51 -3.26
C ALA A 138 -2.96 5.78 -2.52
N GLY A 139 -4.09 5.57 -3.20
CA GLY A 139 -5.22 4.79 -2.68
C GLY A 139 -5.76 5.23 -1.32
N GLY A 140 -5.67 6.52 -0.98
CA GLY A 140 -6.12 7.07 0.29
C GLY A 140 -5.07 7.05 1.42
N ASN A 141 -3.84 6.62 1.14
CA ASN A 141 -2.74 6.58 2.10
C ASN A 141 -1.56 7.45 1.69
N ALA A 142 -0.83 7.95 2.69
CA ALA A 142 0.50 8.55 2.54
C ALA A 142 1.54 7.54 3.03
N PHE A 143 2.45 7.13 2.15
CA PHE A 143 3.53 6.19 2.40
C PHE A 143 4.82 6.94 2.73
N TYR A 144 5.57 6.42 3.67
CA TYR A 144 6.78 7.07 4.16
C TYR A 144 7.82 6.07 4.66
N GLU A 145 9.05 6.55 4.68
CA GLU A 145 10.19 5.93 5.33
C GLU A 145 10.58 6.73 6.56
N LYS A 146 11.22 6.06 7.53
CA LYS A 146 11.76 6.76 8.71
C LYS A 146 13.19 7.21 8.42
N ARG A 147 13.45 8.49 8.58
CA ARG A 147 14.75 9.14 8.37
C ARG A 147 15.05 10.04 9.56
N SER A 148 16.32 10.22 9.90
CA SER A 148 16.70 11.24 10.88
C SER A 148 16.33 12.64 10.37
N PRO A 149 16.09 13.61 11.27
CA PRO A 149 15.81 14.98 10.84
C PRO A 149 16.92 15.58 9.97
N GLY A 150 18.18 15.20 10.22
CA GLY A 150 19.33 15.62 9.42
C GLY A 150 19.30 15.06 7.99
N GLU A 151 18.92 13.80 7.81
CA GLU A 151 18.74 13.19 6.49
C GLU A 151 17.60 13.85 5.71
N ILE A 152 16.46 14.11 6.37
CA ILE A 152 15.32 14.81 5.74
C ILE A 152 15.74 16.21 5.29
N ALA A 153 16.44 16.96 6.15
CA ALA A 153 16.96 18.27 5.79
C ALA A 153 17.97 18.22 4.64
N ALA A 154 18.79 17.17 4.54
CA ALA A 154 19.73 16.99 3.44
C ALA A 154 19.00 16.70 2.12
N LEU A 155 17.97 15.84 2.12
CA LEU A 155 17.15 15.55 0.94
C LEU A 155 16.45 16.81 0.40
N ALA A 156 15.91 17.64 1.29
CA ALA A 156 15.28 18.91 0.92
C ALA A 156 16.24 19.95 0.32
N ARG A 157 17.56 19.81 0.57
CA ARG A 157 18.59 20.67 -0.03
C ARG A 157 19.07 20.17 -1.39
N TYR A 158 18.87 18.89 -1.67
CA TYR A 158 19.33 18.24 -2.90
C TYR A 158 18.27 18.17 -4.00
N THR A 159 17.00 18.53 -3.72
CA THR A 159 16.01 18.74 -4.79
C THR A 159 16.57 19.78 -5.77
N PRO A 160 16.93 19.39 -7.02
CA PRO A 160 17.52 20.32 -7.95
C PRO A 160 16.57 21.48 -8.09
N ARG A 161 17.05 22.71 -7.86
CA ARG A 161 16.30 23.90 -8.27
C ARG A 161 15.90 23.65 -9.73
N PRO A 162 14.61 23.71 -10.10
CA PRO A 162 14.23 23.55 -11.49
C PRO A 162 15.13 24.46 -12.30
N ALA A 163 15.81 23.90 -13.31
CA ALA A 163 16.64 24.70 -14.21
C ALA A 163 15.76 25.86 -14.66
N ALA A 164 16.23 27.09 -14.43
CA ALA A 164 15.54 28.25 -14.96
C ALA A 164 15.29 27.97 -16.45
N PRO A 165 14.10 28.28 -16.99
CA PRO A 165 13.87 28.10 -18.41
C PRO A 165 15.00 28.84 -19.13
N GLU A 166 15.80 28.11 -19.90
CA GLU A 166 16.83 28.71 -20.74
C GLU A 166 16.08 29.61 -21.71
N THR A 167 16.15 30.92 -21.50
CA THR A 167 15.63 31.87 -22.46
C THR A 167 16.46 31.68 -23.73
N PRO A 168 15.83 31.36 -24.88
CA PRO A 168 16.57 31.26 -26.13
C PRO A 168 17.30 32.58 -26.36
N ARG A 169 18.63 32.52 -26.41
CA ARG A 169 19.47 33.65 -26.79
C ARG A 169 19.11 34.00 -28.24
N GLN A 170 18.41 35.11 -28.43
CA GLN A 170 18.21 35.68 -29.77
C GLN A 170 19.56 36.25 -30.20
N ASP A 171 20.35 35.47 -30.93
CA ASP A 171 21.49 35.99 -31.66
C ASP A 171 20.95 36.90 -32.77
N GLY A 172 21.15 38.20 -32.59
CA GLY A 172 20.66 39.23 -33.48
C GLY A 172 21.20 39.04 -34.90
N ALA A 173 20.31 38.63 -35.80
CA ALA A 173 20.51 38.71 -37.23
C ALA A 173 19.71 39.90 -37.79
N GLY A 174 20.47 40.88 -38.29
CA GLY A 174 20.17 41.89 -39.30
C GLY A 174 18.72 42.23 -39.66
N PHE A 175 18.40 43.52 -39.49
CA PHE A 175 17.43 44.23 -40.31
C PHE A 175 17.72 44.03 -41.81
N GLY A 176 16.68 43.66 -42.57
CA GLY A 176 16.69 43.59 -44.04
C GLY A 176 15.28 43.53 -44.62
N ASP A 177 14.77 44.71 -44.98
CA ASP A 177 13.81 45.06 -46.03
C ASP A 177 12.59 44.16 -46.35
N GLY A 178 11.41 44.68 -45.96
CA GLY A 178 10.31 44.99 -46.89
C GLY A 178 9.58 43.86 -47.64
N ALA A 179 8.40 43.48 -47.12
CA ALA A 179 7.24 43.14 -47.95
C ALA A 179 5.93 43.31 -47.16
N SER A 180 5.06 44.19 -47.66
CA SER A 180 3.68 44.39 -47.21
C SER A 180 2.79 43.29 -47.81
N PHE A 181 2.03 42.58 -46.97
CA PHE A 181 0.82 41.86 -47.38
C PHE A 181 -0.18 41.73 -46.21
N GLY A 182 -1.33 42.38 -46.37
CA GLY A 182 -2.66 41.82 -46.06
C GLY A 182 -3.18 41.91 -44.63
N ASP A 183 -4.02 42.91 -44.37
CA ASP A 183 -5.01 42.92 -43.30
C ASP A 183 -5.94 41.69 -43.41
N GLY A 184 -5.88 40.81 -42.41
CA GLY A 184 -6.80 39.71 -42.19
C GLY A 184 -7.01 39.54 -40.70
N ALA A 185 -8.03 40.20 -40.17
CA ALA A 185 -8.45 40.07 -38.78
C ALA A 185 -8.91 38.63 -38.51
N ALA A 186 -8.09 37.86 -37.79
CA ALA A 186 -8.49 36.62 -37.16
C ALA A 186 -8.94 36.95 -35.74
N GLU A 187 -10.21 36.68 -35.45
CA GLU A 187 -10.82 36.81 -34.13
C GLU A 187 -10.06 36.01 -33.06
N PRO A 188 -9.99 36.50 -31.81
CA PRO A 188 -9.43 35.72 -30.71
C PRO A 188 -10.37 34.56 -30.40
N ALA A 189 -9.85 33.33 -30.50
CA ALA A 189 -10.51 32.17 -29.93
C ALA A 189 -10.50 32.30 -28.40
N GLU A 190 -11.68 32.58 -27.85
CA GLU A 190 -12.00 32.54 -26.42
C GLU A 190 -11.64 31.15 -25.86
N ALA A 191 -10.74 31.09 -24.88
CA ALA A 191 -10.48 29.88 -24.12
C ALA A 191 -11.73 29.54 -23.28
N PRO A 192 -12.23 28.28 -23.28
CA PRO A 192 -13.34 27.92 -22.42
C PRO A 192 -12.92 28.04 -20.95
N ALA A 193 -13.71 28.79 -20.19
CA ALA A 193 -13.60 28.89 -18.73
C ALA A 193 -13.70 27.50 -18.09
N PRO A 194 -13.00 27.25 -16.95
CA PRO A 194 -13.30 26.08 -16.14
C PRO A 194 -14.72 26.23 -15.57
N GLU A 195 -15.62 25.34 -15.98
CA GLU A 195 -16.90 25.15 -15.29
C GLU A 195 -16.59 24.73 -13.85
N GLY A 196 -16.83 25.66 -12.93
CA GLY A 196 -17.04 25.34 -11.53
C GLY A 196 -18.47 24.85 -11.37
N ASP A 197 -18.61 23.67 -10.80
CA ASP A 197 -19.79 23.34 -10.01
C ASP A 197 -19.37 22.91 -8.60
N ALA A 198 -20.22 23.36 -7.69
CA ALA A 198 -19.99 23.63 -6.28
C ALA A 198 -19.89 22.40 -5.38
N PRO A 199 -19.45 22.58 -4.11
CA PRO A 199 -19.58 21.57 -3.07
C PRO A 199 -20.97 21.63 -2.44
N GLU A 200 -21.69 20.51 -2.42
CA GLU A 200 -22.84 20.31 -1.53
C GLU A 200 -23.06 18.79 -1.44
N ASP A 201 -22.83 18.17 -0.28
CA ASP A 201 -23.81 18.29 0.78
C ASP A 201 -23.36 17.60 2.07
N ALA A 202 -23.82 18.18 3.17
CA ALA A 202 -23.58 17.79 4.53
C ALA A 202 -24.19 16.41 4.85
N ARG A 203 -23.53 15.65 5.74
CA ARG A 203 -24.23 14.67 6.59
C ARG A 203 -24.03 15.06 8.06
N PRO A 204 -25.12 15.15 8.85
CA PRO A 204 -25.17 15.87 10.13
C PRO A 204 -24.46 15.13 11.28
N PRO A 205 -24.26 15.80 12.44
CA PRO A 205 -23.51 15.26 13.57
C PRO A 205 -24.19 14.09 14.27
N ALA A 206 -23.37 13.38 15.04
CA ALA A 206 -23.70 12.30 15.96
C ALA A 206 -24.86 12.65 16.90
N GLY A 207 -25.73 11.67 17.15
CA GLY A 207 -26.63 11.64 18.29
C GLY A 207 -26.04 10.73 19.37
N ASP A 208 -26.05 11.23 20.60
CA ASP A 208 -25.80 10.51 21.83
C ASP A 208 -26.91 9.49 22.10
N GLU A 209 -26.56 8.20 22.30
CA GLU A 209 -27.14 7.24 23.26
C GLU A 209 -26.10 6.15 23.60
#